data_AF-A0A244CSX4-F1
#
_entry.id   AF-A0A244CSX4-F1
#
_cell.length_a   1.000
_cell.length_b   1.000
_cell.length_c   1.000
_cell.angle_alpha   90.00
_cell.angle_beta   90.00
_cell.angle_gamma   90.00
#
_symmetry.space_group_name_H-M   'P 1'
#
loop_
_entity.id
_entity.type
_entity.pdbx_description
1 polymer ?
#
loop_
_entity_poly.entity_id
_entity_poly.type
_entity_poly.pdbx_seq_one_letter_code
_entity_poly.pdbx_strand_id
1 'polypeptide(L)'
;MKKLAVISLLLASCASYSFNVVADMHSELLNIQHQWVTVNYELTDKAQQKGFEQLVSEITQFQQTYSDKAEGYIWLGIIKSSYAGAKGGLGALGLAKEAKSALEKALLLDATALDGSAYTSLGTLYSKVPGWPIGFGDDEKAAELLSKAIKINSKGIDPNYFYGQYLYEEKKYSDAKIYLEIANQAPPRAERPLADQYRHQEIDQLLVKVNKKLKKK
;
A
#
# COMPACT_ATOMS: atom_id res chain seq x y z
N MET A 1 37.36 -56.03 -34.21
CA MET A 1 36.85 -55.60 -32.88
C MET A 1 37.06 -54.10 -32.75
N LYS A 2 35.94 -53.35 -32.59
CA LYS A 2 35.70 -52.08 -31.86
C LYS A 2 36.90 -51.10 -31.72
N LYS A 3 36.80 -49.80 -32.00
CA LYS A 3 35.80 -48.85 -31.47
C LYS A 3 35.75 -47.56 -32.31
N LEU A 4 34.53 -47.08 -32.58
CA LEU A 4 34.26 -45.67 -32.88
C LEU A 4 34.63 -44.81 -31.66
N ALA A 5 35.30 -43.68 -31.88
CA ALA A 5 35.41 -42.61 -30.89
C ALA A 5 34.44 -41.49 -31.28
N VAL A 6 33.47 -41.29 -30.39
CA VAL A 6 32.33 -40.39 -30.50
C VAL A 6 32.78 -38.95 -30.22
N ILE A 7 32.33 -38.03 -31.06
CA ILE A 7 32.35 -36.58 -30.86
C ILE A 7 31.40 -36.26 -29.70
N SER A 8 31.87 -35.62 -28.63
CA SER A 8 31.00 -35.02 -27.62
C SER A 8 31.30 -33.54 -27.49
N LEU A 9 30.47 -32.76 -28.18
CA LEU A 9 30.30 -31.33 -28.01
C LEU A 9 29.41 -31.12 -26.77
N LEU A 10 30.00 -30.66 -25.65
CA LEU A 10 29.26 -30.27 -24.45
C LEU A 10 29.01 -28.76 -24.52
N LEU A 11 27.84 -28.38 -25.01
CA LEU A 11 27.36 -26.99 -25.04
C LEU A 11 26.04 -26.89 -24.26
N ALA A 12 26.08 -26.00 -23.27
CA ALA A 12 24.99 -25.22 -22.70
C ALA A 12 23.82 -25.93 -22.01
N SER A 13 23.71 -25.71 -20.69
CA SER A 13 22.42 -25.65 -19.98
C SER A 13 22.60 -25.04 -18.57
N CYS A 14 22.84 -23.73 -18.50
CA CYS A 14 22.64 -22.98 -17.27
C CYS A 14 21.97 -21.64 -17.61
N ALA A 15 20.64 -21.57 -17.45
CA ALA A 15 19.91 -20.40 -16.92
C ALA A 15 18.40 -20.49 -17.24
N SER A 16 17.61 -21.13 -16.35
CA SER A 16 16.15 -21.06 -16.41
C SER A 16 15.49 -21.07 -15.01
N TYR A 17 16.13 -20.47 -13.98
CA TYR A 17 15.56 -20.45 -12.62
C TYR A 17 14.86 -19.13 -12.26
N SER A 18 15.12 -18.04 -12.98
CA SER A 18 14.65 -16.71 -12.58
C SER A 18 13.18 -16.42 -12.93
N PHE A 19 12.62 -17.05 -13.96
CA PHE A 19 11.23 -16.79 -14.37
C PHE A 19 10.19 -17.37 -13.42
N ASN A 20 10.45 -18.54 -12.82
CA ASN A 20 9.48 -19.19 -11.94
C ASN A 20 9.30 -18.43 -10.61
N VAL A 21 10.37 -17.86 -10.05
CA VAL A 21 10.34 -17.17 -8.74
C VAL A 21 9.59 -15.83 -8.79
N VAL A 22 9.71 -15.08 -9.89
CA VAL A 22 9.03 -13.77 -10.02
C VAL A 22 7.53 -13.92 -10.23
N ALA A 23 7.12 -14.93 -11.02
CA ALA A 23 5.71 -15.21 -11.24
C ALA A 23 5.02 -15.67 -9.94
N ASP A 24 5.71 -16.48 -9.13
CA ASP A 24 5.23 -16.95 -7.82
C ASP A 24 5.01 -15.76 -6.87
N MET A 25 6.04 -14.91 -6.70
CA MET A 25 5.98 -13.71 -5.85
C MET A 25 4.80 -12.78 -6.18
N HIS A 26 4.61 -12.45 -7.46
CA HIS A 26 3.51 -11.56 -7.87
C HIS A 26 2.15 -12.16 -7.52
N SER A 27 1.95 -13.45 -7.81
CA SER A 27 0.69 -14.14 -7.53
C SER A 27 0.40 -14.29 -6.03
N GLU A 28 1.42 -14.62 -5.23
CA GLU A 28 1.33 -14.70 -3.78
C GLU A 28 0.96 -13.35 -3.18
N LEU A 29 1.65 -12.29 -3.60
CA LEU A 29 1.35 -10.94 -3.13
C LEU A 29 -0.07 -10.54 -3.53
N LEU A 30 -0.47 -10.76 -4.78
CA LEU A 30 -1.79 -10.41 -5.28
C LEU A 30 -2.90 -11.10 -4.47
N ASN A 31 -2.72 -12.35 -4.06
CA ASN A 31 -3.65 -13.03 -3.17
C ASN A 31 -3.79 -12.32 -1.80
N ILE A 32 -2.68 -11.90 -1.18
CA ILE A 32 -2.71 -11.09 0.06
C ILE A 32 -3.45 -9.77 -0.16
N GLN A 33 -3.25 -9.12 -1.31
CA GLN A 33 -3.93 -7.87 -1.66
C GLN A 33 -5.44 -8.05 -1.77
N HIS A 34 -5.89 -9.13 -2.42
CA HIS A 34 -7.32 -9.45 -2.54
C HIS A 34 -7.95 -9.73 -1.18
N GLN A 35 -7.30 -10.53 -0.35
CA GLN A 35 -7.79 -10.81 1.00
C GLN A 35 -7.85 -9.55 1.86
N TRP A 36 -6.86 -8.65 1.75
CA TRP A 36 -6.88 -7.37 2.45
C TRP A 36 -8.12 -6.55 2.09
N VAL A 37 -8.59 -6.56 0.84
CA VAL A 37 -9.83 -5.85 0.46
C VAL A 37 -11.03 -6.37 1.25
N THR A 38 -11.23 -7.69 1.28
CA THR A 38 -12.32 -8.32 2.05
C THR A 38 -12.19 -8.01 3.54
N VAL A 39 -11.01 -8.19 4.13
CA VAL A 39 -10.81 -7.92 5.56
C VAL A 39 -11.05 -6.45 5.91
N ASN A 40 -10.54 -5.53 5.09
CA ASN A 40 -10.59 -4.10 5.35
C ASN A 40 -12.01 -3.51 5.14
N TYR A 41 -12.71 -3.95 4.09
CA TYR A 41 -13.97 -3.33 3.68
C TYR A 41 -15.23 -4.14 4.00
N GLU A 42 -15.14 -5.47 4.09
CA GLU A 42 -16.33 -6.34 4.17
C GLU A 42 -16.53 -6.98 5.54
N LEU A 43 -15.44 -7.21 6.29
CA LEU A 43 -15.51 -7.76 7.64
C LEU A 43 -15.64 -6.66 8.70
N THR A 44 -16.25 -6.99 9.85
CA THR A 44 -16.31 -6.11 11.02
C THR A 44 -15.95 -6.84 12.30
N ASP A 45 -15.72 -6.07 13.37
CA ASP A 45 -15.56 -6.55 14.75
C ASP A 45 -14.48 -7.65 14.89
N LYS A 46 -14.83 -8.75 15.58
CA LYS A 46 -13.91 -9.87 15.84
C LYS A 46 -13.48 -10.58 14.56
N ALA A 47 -14.33 -10.61 13.53
CA ALA A 47 -13.99 -11.25 12.26
C ALA A 47 -12.91 -10.43 11.53
N GLN A 48 -13.07 -9.11 11.50
CA GLN A 48 -12.09 -8.20 10.93
C GLN A 48 -10.75 -8.25 11.68
N GLN A 49 -10.78 -8.28 13.01
CA GLN A 49 -9.57 -8.41 13.82
C GLN A 49 -8.78 -9.68 13.48
N LYS A 50 -9.45 -10.84 13.44
CA LYS A 50 -8.82 -12.11 13.09
C LYS A 50 -8.29 -12.13 11.67
N GLY A 51 -9.04 -11.55 10.73
CA GLY A 51 -8.61 -11.41 9.34
C GLY A 51 -7.31 -10.61 9.21
N PHE A 52 -7.18 -9.50 9.95
CA PHE A 52 -5.93 -8.74 9.95
C PHE A 52 -4.77 -9.48 10.61
N GLU A 53 -5.01 -10.21 11.72
CA GLU A 53 -3.98 -11.04 12.35
C GLU A 53 -3.47 -12.12 11.40
N GLN A 54 -4.36 -12.75 10.63
CA GLN A 54 -3.98 -13.70 9.58
C GLN A 54 -3.17 -13.02 8.46
N LEU A 55 -3.62 -11.88 7.93
CA LEU A 55 -2.90 -11.13 6.90
C LEU A 55 -1.49 -10.72 7.34
N VAL A 56 -1.33 -10.32 8.61
CA VAL A 56 0.00 -10.02 9.18
C VAL A 56 0.88 -11.27 9.19
N SER A 57 0.33 -12.45 9.51
CA SER A 57 1.08 -13.70 9.45
C SER A 57 1.50 -14.04 8.02
N GLU A 58 0.58 -13.96 7.07
CA GLU A 58 0.83 -14.29 5.66
C GLU A 58 1.88 -13.37 5.02
N ILE A 59 1.76 -12.05 5.21
CA ILE A 59 2.76 -11.11 4.66
C ILE A 59 4.12 -11.24 5.35
N THR A 60 4.16 -11.66 6.61
CA THR A 60 5.44 -11.95 7.30
C THR A 60 6.10 -13.20 6.71
N GLN A 61 5.32 -14.23 6.36
CA GLN A 61 5.84 -15.41 5.68
C GLN A 61 6.32 -15.08 4.26
N PHE A 62 5.57 -14.26 3.52
CA PHE A 62 5.99 -13.70 2.23
C PHE A 62 7.35 -12.98 2.35
N GLN A 63 7.55 -12.16 3.37
CA GLN A 63 8.83 -11.47 3.63
C GLN A 63 9.98 -12.42 3.97
N GLN A 64 9.73 -13.61 4.53
CA GLN A 64 10.79 -14.60 4.75
C GLN A 64 11.31 -15.17 3.43
N THR A 65 10.42 -15.40 2.47
CA THR A 65 10.75 -15.87 1.12
C THR A 65 11.39 -14.75 0.27
N TYR A 66 10.85 -13.53 0.37
CA TYR A 66 11.21 -12.38 -0.48
C TYR A 66 11.80 -11.22 0.34
N SER A 67 12.79 -11.52 1.18
CA SER A 67 13.30 -10.59 2.21
C SER A 67 14.01 -9.34 1.69
N ASP A 68 14.43 -9.33 0.42
CA ASP A 68 15.05 -8.20 -0.27
C ASP A 68 14.05 -7.34 -1.06
N LYS A 69 12.76 -7.69 -1.03
CA LYS A 69 11.70 -7.03 -1.83
C LYS A 69 10.94 -6.00 -1.02
N ALA A 70 10.87 -4.77 -1.55
CA ALA A 70 10.18 -3.67 -0.88
C ALA A 70 8.67 -3.93 -0.74
N GLU A 71 8.07 -4.64 -1.71
CA GLU A 71 6.65 -4.92 -1.82
C GLU A 71 6.08 -5.61 -0.57
N GLY A 72 6.80 -6.57 0.00
CA GLY A 72 6.41 -7.24 1.24
C GLY A 72 6.34 -6.27 2.42
N TYR A 73 7.32 -5.37 2.52
CA TYR A 73 7.37 -4.33 3.56
C TYR A 73 6.28 -3.25 3.35
N ILE A 74 6.00 -2.88 2.10
CA ILE A 74 4.90 -1.95 1.77
C ILE A 74 3.57 -2.54 2.25
N TRP A 75 3.28 -3.79 1.89
CA TRP A 75 2.02 -4.42 2.25
C TRP A 75 1.90 -4.72 3.74
N LEU A 76 2.98 -5.09 4.42
CA LEU A 76 2.99 -5.17 5.89
C LEU A 76 2.60 -3.82 6.52
N GLY A 77 3.15 -2.73 5.99
CA GLY A 77 2.81 -1.36 6.37
C GLY A 77 1.33 -1.04 6.18
N ILE A 78 0.80 -1.30 4.98
CA ILE A 78 -0.61 -1.09 4.63
C ILE A 78 -1.53 -1.90 5.57
N ILE A 79 -1.30 -3.21 5.68
CA ILE A 79 -2.11 -4.12 6.52
C ILE A 79 -2.11 -3.65 7.97
N LYS A 80 -0.95 -3.33 8.55
CA LYS A 80 -0.87 -2.87 9.95
C LYS A 80 -1.49 -1.49 10.15
N SER A 81 -1.38 -0.58 9.17
CA SER A 81 -2.04 0.73 9.23
C SER A 81 -3.58 0.62 9.19
N SER A 82 -4.12 -0.23 8.31
CA SER A 82 -5.55 -0.57 8.27
C SER A 82 -6.01 -1.21 9.58
N TYR A 83 -5.24 -2.16 10.09
CA TYR A 83 -5.56 -2.84 11.34
C TYR A 83 -5.54 -1.86 12.53
N ALA A 84 -4.58 -0.94 12.58
CA ALA A 84 -4.57 0.13 13.59
C ALA A 84 -5.86 0.97 13.53
N GLY A 85 -6.30 1.36 12.32
CA GLY A 85 -7.54 2.10 12.11
C GLY A 85 -8.78 1.35 12.59
N ALA A 86 -8.89 0.06 12.26
CA ALA A 86 -10.01 -0.78 12.67
C ALA A 86 -10.03 -1.05 14.19
N LYS A 87 -8.86 -1.26 14.79
CA LYS A 87 -8.74 -1.61 16.22
C LYS A 87 -9.01 -0.42 17.14
N GLY A 88 -8.54 0.77 16.77
CA GLY A 88 -8.62 1.96 17.60
C GLY A 88 -7.95 1.82 18.97
N GLY A 89 -8.11 2.85 19.80
CA GLY A 89 -7.65 2.84 21.20
C GLY A 89 -6.14 2.61 21.37
N LEU A 90 -5.74 2.13 22.55
CA LEU A 90 -4.33 1.96 22.92
C LEU A 90 -3.58 0.93 22.05
N GLY A 91 -4.29 -0.08 21.53
CA GLY A 91 -3.71 -1.11 20.66
C GLY A 91 -3.38 -0.62 19.25
N ALA A 92 -4.01 0.46 18.78
CA ALA A 92 -3.78 1.01 17.45
C ALA A 92 -2.38 1.64 17.30
N LEU A 93 -1.88 2.29 18.35
CA LEU A 93 -0.60 3.01 18.26
C LEU A 93 0.60 2.08 18.06
N GLY A 94 0.60 0.89 18.69
CA GLY A 94 1.63 -0.12 18.47
C GLY A 94 1.68 -0.58 17.02
N LEU A 95 0.50 -0.95 16.47
CA LEU A 95 0.35 -1.32 15.06
C LEU A 95 0.78 -0.20 14.11
N ALA A 96 0.44 1.05 14.40
CA ALA A 96 0.87 2.20 13.59
C ALA A 96 2.39 2.40 13.61
N LYS A 97 3.07 2.18 14.74
CA LYS A 97 4.53 2.25 14.84
C LYS A 97 5.21 1.13 14.04
N GLU A 98 4.66 -0.08 14.11
CA GLU A 98 5.14 -1.21 13.31
C GLU A 98 4.91 -0.98 11.81
N ALA A 99 3.76 -0.41 11.43
CA ALA A 99 3.47 -0.02 10.05
C ALA A 99 4.48 1.02 9.54
N LYS A 100 4.76 2.06 10.34
CA LYS A 100 5.78 3.07 10.04
C LYS A 100 7.14 2.42 9.78
N SER A 101 7.60 1.55 10.69
CA SER A 101 8.90 0.87 10.56
C SER A 101 8.99 0.03 9.27
N ALA A 102 7.94 -0.70 8.94
CA ALA A 102 7.88 -1.47 7.70
C ALA A 102 7.96 -0.57 6.45
N LEU A 103 7.22 0.53 6.41
CA LEU A 103 7.22 1.46 5.28
C LEU A 103 8.57 2.20 5.14
N GLU A 104 9.20 2.57 6.25
CA GLU A 104 10.56 3.13 6.24
C GLU A 104 11.57 2.12 5.68
N LYS A 105 11.45 0.84 6.05
CA LYS A 105 12.29 -0.23 5.48
C LYS A 105 12.03 -0.41 3.99
N ALA A 106 10.78 -0.35 3.53
CA ALA A 106 10.45 -0.40 2.11
C ALA A 106 11.12 0.73 1.32
N LEU A 107 11.06 1.98 1.83
CA LEU A 107 11.70 3.13 1.20
C LEU A 107 13.23 2.98 1.07
N LEU A 108 13.88 2.28 2.02
CA LEU A 108 15.31 1.98 1.94
C LEU A 108 15.64 0.90 0.89
N LEU A 109 14.71 0.00 0.60
CA LEU A 109 14.91 -1.08 -0.38
C LEU A 109 14.61 -0.59 -1.80
N ASP A 110 13.43 -0.01 -2.01
CA ASP A 110 13.03 0.62 -3.26
C ASP A 110 11.93 1.65 -2.99
N ALA A 111 12.27 2.92 -3.09
CA ALA A 111 11.36 4.04 -2.85
C ALA A 111 10.29 4.21 -3.94
N THR A 112 10.45 3.54 -5.09
CA THR A 112 9.55 3.61 -6.24
C THR A 112 8.68 2.36 -6.40
N ALA A 113 8.96 1.30 -5.65
CA ALA A 113 8.18 0.07 -5.67
C ALA A 113 6.68 0.32 -5.49
N LEU A 114 5.88 -0.42 -6.25
CA LEU A 114 4.42 -0.28 -6.31
C LEU A 114 3.99 1.18 -6.53
N ASP A 115 4.63 1.85 -7.49
CA ASP A 115 4.36 3.23 -7.87
C ASP A 115 4.47 4.21 -6.68
N GLY A 116 5.45 3.99 -5.80
CA GLY A 116 5.70 4.84 -4.63
C GLY A 116 4.69 4.67 -3.50
N SER A 117 3.98 3.54 -3.42
CA SER A 117 2.95 3.27 -2.40
C SER A 117 3.46 3.45 -0.96
N ALA A 118 4.75 3.19 -0.70
CA ALA A 118 5.35 3.42 0.61
C ALA A 118 5.21 4.89 1.07
N TYR A 119 5.41 5.85 0.16
CA TYR A 119 5.26 7.28 0.45
C TYR A 119 3.81 7.64 0.76
N THR A 120 2.86 7.10 -0.01
CA THR A 120 1.42 7.32 0.24
C THR A 120 1.05 6.86 1.64
N SER A 121 1.32 5.59 1.96
CA SER A 121 0.93 5.01 3.24
C SER A 121 1.63 5.67 4.44
N LEU A 122 2.93 5.96 4.30
CA LEU A 122 3.69 6.58 5.38
C LEU A 122 3.22 8.02 5.62
N GLY A 123 2.99 8.79 4.55
CA GLY A 123 2.44 10.14 4.64
C GLY A 123 1.05 10.15 5.29
N THR A 124 0.18 9.21 4.93
CA THR A 124 -1.12 9.03 5.59
C THR A 124 -0.96 8.74 7.07
N LEU A 125 -0.07 7.82 7.48
CA LEU A 125 0.17 7.55 8.91
C LEU A 125 0.59 8.80 9.68
N TYR A 126 1.53 9.58 9.15
CA TYR A 126 1.98 10.83 9.77
C TYR A 126 0.83 11.84 9.96
N SER A 127 -0.14 11.89 9.04
CA SER A 127 -1.31 12.78 9.18
C SER A 127 -2.39 12.28 10.16
N LYS A 128 -2.45 10.97 10.44
CA LYS A 128 -3.54 10.37 11.23
C LYS A 128 -3.17 10.07 12.67
N VAL A 129 -1.91 9.75 12.93
CA VAL A 129 -1.44 9.36 14.25
C VAL A 129 -1.27 10.62 15.12
N PRO A 130 -1.56 10.58 16.43
CA PRO A 130 -1.25 11.70 17.32
C PRO A 130 0.24 12.10 17.28
N GLY A 131 0.52 13.38 17.44
CA GLY A 131 1.89 13.88 17.58
C GLY A 131 2.57 13.53 18.91
N TRP A 132 3.78 14.06 19.10
CA TRP A 132 4.53 13.94 20.35
C TRP A 132 3.76 14.54 21.54
N PRO A 133 3.81 13.94 22.76
CA PRO A 133 4.64 12.80 23.18
C PRO A 133 4.00 11.43 23.00
N ILE A 134 2.75 11.36 22.52
CA ILE A 134 1.99 10.11 22.50
C ILE A 134 2.33 9.28 21.27
N GLY A 135 2.38 9.89 20.09
CA GLY A 135 2.70 9.23 18.84
C GLY A 135 3.79 9.93 18.06
N PHE A 136 3.75 9.75 16.75
CA PHE A 136 4.76 10.25 15.81
C PHE A 136 4.15 11.12 14.71
N GLY A 137 2.87 11.48 14.81
CA GLY A 137 2.20 12.32 13.83
C GLY A 137 2.92 13.65 13.62
N ASP A 138 2.97 14.07 12.37
CA ASP A 138 3.69 15.27 11.92
C ASP A 138 3.13 15.68 10.54
N ASP A 139 2.37 16.78 10.51
CA ASP A 139 1.69 17.24 9.30
C ASP A 139 2.65 17.77 8.22
N GLU A 140 3.80 18.31 8.62
CA GLU A 140 4.84 18.73 7.68
C GLU A 140 5.46 17.50 7.01
N LYS A 141 5.74 16.46 7.80
CA LYS A 141 6.23 15.18 7.27
C LYS A 141 5.20 14.49 6.38
N ALA A 142 3.93 14.52 6.77
CA ALA A 142 2.83 14.00 5.96
C ALA A 142 2.78 14.71 4.59
N ALA A 143 2.85 16.05 4.57
CA ALA A 143 2.86 16.83 3.35
C ALA A 143 4.04 16.48 2.43
N GLU A 144 5.24 16.36 3.00
CA GLU A 144 6.46 16.00 2.26
C GLU A 144 6.31 14.64 1.56
N LEU A 145 5.87 13.63 2.30
CA LEU A 145 5.75 12.26 1.82
C LEU A 145 4.61 12.11 0.80
N LEU A 146 3.43 12.66 1.06
CA LEU A 146 2.31 12.60 0.12
C LEU A 146 2.63 13.34 -1.19
N SER A 147 3.32 14.48 -1.11
CA SER A 147 3.78 15.20 -2.31
C SER A 147 4.78 14.38 -3.14
N LYS A 148 5.66 13.59 -2.48
CA LYS A 148 6.54 12.64 -3.18
C LYS A 148 5.75 11.54 -3.87
N ALA A 149 4.72 10.99 -3.21
CA ALA A 149 3.86 9.98 -3.82
C ALA A 149 3.16 10.49 -5.09
N ILE A 150 2.62 11.72 -5.06
CA ILE A 150 2.02 12.36 -6.24
C ILE A 150 3.04 12.52 -7.37
N LYS A 151 4.30 12.87 -7.08
CA LYS A 151 5.33 13.00 -8.13
C LYS A 151 5.65 11.67 -8.82
N ILE A 152 5.61 10.57 -8.08
CA ILE A 152 5.87 9.23 -8.62
C ILE A 152 4.67 8.73 -9.41
N ASN A 153 3.46 8.88 -8.86
CA ASN A 153 2.23 8.35 -9.45
C ASN A 153 1.14 9.41 -9.52
N SER A 154 1.33 10.38 -10.43
CA SER A 154 0.49 11.59 -10.50
C SER A 154 -0.95 11.33 -10.93
N LYS A 155 -1.25 10.16 -11.50
CA LYS A 155 -2.59 9.76 -11.96
C LYS A 155 -3.17 8.57 -11.19
N GLY A 156 -2.47 8.08 -10.16
CA GLY A 156 -2.88 6.92 -9.39
C GLY A 156 -4.03 7.24 -8.45
N ILE A 157 -4.95 6.27 -8.29
CA ILE A 157 -6.14 6.43 -7.44
C ILE A 157 -5.79 6.67 -5.97
N ASP A 158 -4.91 5.85 -5.39
CA ASP A 158 -4.55 5.92 -3.97
C ASP A 158 -3.75 7.19 -3.58
N PRO A 159 -2.65 7.56 -4.25
CA PRO A 159 -1.88 8.75 -3.88
C PRO A 159 -2.72 10.02 -4.00
N ASN A 160 -3.56 10.14 -5.04
CA ASN A 160 -4.44 11.29 -5.21
C ASN A 160 -5.57 11.32 -4.19
N TYR A 161 -6.20 10.18 -3.87
CA TYR A 161 -7.22 10.11 -2.83
C TYR A 161 -6.66 10.53 -1.46
N PHE A 162 -5.55 9.92 -1.04
CA PHE A 162 -4.99 10.18 0.28
C PHE A 162 -4.42 11.60 0.40
N TYR A 163 -3.86 12.16 -0.67
CA TYR A 163 -3.45 13.56 -0.66
C TYR A 163 -4.65 14.51 -0.62
N GLY A 164 -5.71 14.23 -1.38
CA GLY A 164 -6.97 14.96 -1.30
C GLY A 164 -7.61 14.89 0.09
N GLN A 165 -7.55 13.73 0.75
CA GLN A 165 -8.00 13.57 2.13
C GLN A 165 -7.18 14.40 3.12
N TYR A 166 -5.86 14.36 3.02
CA TYR A 166 -4.97 15.22 3.82
C TYR A 166 -5.31 16.71 3.63
N LEU A 167 -5.45 17.17 2.39
CA LEU A 167 -5.81 18.56 2.08
C LEU A 167 -7.19 18.95 2.64
N TYR A 168 -8.15 18.03 2.65
CA TYR A 168 -9.46 18.27 3.26
C TYR A 168 -9.35 18.48 4.77
N GLU A 169 -8.50 17.70 5.46
CA GLU A 169 -8.26 17.81 6.90
C GLU A 169 -7.54 19.12 7.25
N GLU A 170 -6.60 19.54 6.38
CA GLU A 170 -5.95 20.85 6.40
C GLU A 170 -6.86 22.02 6.00
N LYS A 171 -8.16 21.75 5.75
CA LYS A 171 -9.18 22.73 5.33
C LYS A 171 -8.88 23.42 4.00
N LYS A 172 -7.97 22.87 3.19
CA LYS A 172 -7.63 23.29 1.82
C LYS A 172 -8.61 22.67 0.82
N TYR A 173 -9.90 23.00 0.98
CA TYR A 173 -10.99 22.30 0.29
C TYR A 173 -10.95 22.42 -1.24
N SER A 174 -10.50 23.54 -1.79
CA SER A 174 -10.40 23.72 -3.24
C SER A 174 -9.36 22.77 -3.83
N ASP A 175 -8.18 22.68 -3.21
CA ASP A 175 -7.11 21.79 -3.65
C ASP A 175 -7.50 20.32 -3.42
N ALA A 176 -8.13 20.02 -2.28
CA ALA A 176 -8.65 18.68 -1.99
C ALA A 176 -9.58 18.19 -3.11
N LYS A 177 -10.47 19.06 -3.61
CA LYS A 177 -11.38 18.72 -4.71
C LYS A 177 -10.62 18.31 -5.97
N ILE A 178 -9.60 19.07 -6.35
CA ILE A 178 -8.79 18.81 -7.56
C ILE A 178 -8.19 17.40 -7.51
N TYR A 179 -7.51 17.07 -6.41
CA TYR A 179 -6.86 15.75 -6.27
C TYR A 179 -7.87 14.61 -6.19
N LEU A 180 -9.03 14.81 -5.55
CA LEU A 180 -10.09 13.79 -5.52
C LEU A 180 -10.73 13.56 -6.89
N GLU A 181 -10.86 14.60 -7.71
CA GLU A 181 -11.33 14.46 -9.10
C GLU A 181 -10.32 13.71 -9.97
N ILE A 182 -9.01 13.94 -9.77
CA ILE A 182 -7.96 13.14 -10.41
C ILE A 182 -8.05 11.68 -9.98
N ALA A 183 -8.20 11.42 -8.67
CA ALA A 183 -8.37 10.07 -8.15
C ALA A 183 -9.59 9.38 -8.77
N ASN A 184 -10.71 10.09 -8.93
CA ASN A 184 -11.92 9.55 -9.52
C ASN A 184 -11.80 9.22 -11.02
N GLN A 185 -10.83 9.81 -11.71
CA GLN A 185 -10.55 9.57 -13.13
C GLN A 185 -9.32 8.67 -13.34
N ALA A 186 -8.77 8.10 -12.27
CA ALA A 186 -7.59 7.26 -12.34
C ALA A 186 -7.84 6.02 -13.22
N PRO A 187 -6.82 5.54 -13.98
CA PRO A 187 -6.94 4.30 -14.72
C PRO A 187 -7.23 3.11 -13.79
N PRO A 188 -8.10 2.17 -14.19
CA PRO A 188 -8.43 1.01 -13.36
C PRO A 188 -7.23 0.06 -13.25
N ARG A 189 -7.05 -0.52 -12.07
CA ARG A 189 -6.10 -1.60 -11.79
C ARG A 189 -6.76 -2.92 -12.15
N ALA A 190 -6.44 -3.46 -13.33
CA ALA A 190 -7.06 -4.67 -13.88
C ALA A 190 -7.06 -5.87 -12.92
N GLU A 191 -5.99 -6.03 -12.13
CA GLU A 191 -5.84 -7.13 -11.17
C GLU A 191 -6.49 -6.82 -9.81
N ARG A 192 -6.91 -5.58 -9.53
CA ARG A 192 -7.50 -5.16 -8.25
C ARG A 192 -8.83 -4.39 -8.40
N PRO A 193 -9.80 -4.88 -9.19
CA PRO A 193 -11.03 -4.14 -9.48
C PRO A 193 -11.89 -3.88 -8.23
N LEU A 194 -11.90 -4.81 -7.27
CA LEU A 194 -12.68 -4.65 -6.04
C LEU A 194 -12.09 -3.56 -5.12
N ALA A 195 -10.76 -3.45 -5.05
CA ALA A 195 -10.10 -2.38 -4.30
C ALA A 195 -10.45 -1.01 -4.90
N ASP A 196 -10.44 -0.90 -6.24
CA ASP A 196 -10.82 0.33 -6.94
C ASP A 196 -12.28 0.70 -6.68
N GLN A 197 -13.18 -0.29 -6.73
CA GLN A 197 -14.59 -0.06 -6.43
C GLN A 197 -14.80 0.58 -5.05
N TYR A 198 -14.21 0.01 -3.99
CA TYR A 198 -14.32 0.59 -2.65
C TYR A 198 -13.65 1.95 -2.56
N ARG A 199 -12.50 2.14 -3.22
CA ARG A 199 -11.82 3.44 -3.24
C ARG A 199 -12.64 4.52 -3.96
N HIS A 200 -13.33 4.21 -5.04
CA HIS A 200 -14.26 5.15 -5.69
C HIS A 200 -15.42 5.54 -4.77
N GLN A 201 -15.97 4.61 -3.99
CA GLN A 201 -16.98 4.94 -2.98
C GLN A 201 -16.43 5.90 -1.92
N GLU A 202 -15.20 5.69 -1.45
CA GLU A 202 -14.53 6.60 -0.51
C GLU A 202 -14.28 7.99 -1.11
N ILE A 203 -13.88 8.05 -2.39
CA ILE A 203 -13.69 9.30 -3.15
C ILE A 203 -15.02 10.06 -3.24
N ASP A 204 -16.10 9.41 -3.65
CA ASP A 204 -17.42 10.02 -3.80
C ASP A 204 -17.93 10.59 -2.47
N GLN A 205 -17.80 9.83 -1.39
CA GLN A 205 -18.17 10.26 -0.04
C GLN A 205 -17.38 11.50 0.40
N LEU A 206 -16.08 11.55 0.09
CA LEU A 206 -15.24 12.68 0.46
C LEU A 206 -15.52 13.91 -0.41
N LEU A 207 -15.77 13.74 -1.71
CA LEU A 207 -16.18 14.82 -2.62
C LEU A 207 -17.48 15.48 -2.15
N VAL A 208 -18.46 14.72 -1.64
CA VAL A 208 -19.68 15.28 -1.03
C VAL A 208 -19.33 16.21 0.14
N LYS A 209 -18.43 15.79 1.04
CA LYS A 209 -17.98 16.59 2.19
C LYS A 209 -17.25 17.86 1.74
N VAL A 210 -16.32 17.74 0.79
CA VAL A 210 -15.56 18.85 0.21
C VAL A 210 -16.49 19.88 -0.41
N ASN A 211 -17.42 19.45 -1.27
CA ASN A 211 -18.38 20.35 -1.93
C ASN A 211 -19.30 21.06 -0.93
N LYS A 212 -19.70 20.39 0.16
CA LYS A 212 -20.46 21.02 1.25
C LYS A 212 -19.65 22.12 1.95
N LYS A 213 -18.34 21.94 2.13
CA LYS A 213 -17.46 22.95 2.74
C LYS A 213 -17.23 24.14 1.80
N LEU A 214 -17.08 23.90 0.50
CA LEU A 214 -16.91 24.96 -0.50
C LEU A 214 -18.15 25.85 -0.65
N LYS A 215 -19.36 25.28 -0.58
CA LYS A 215 -20.62 26.04 -0.62
C LYS A 215 -20.89 26.91 0.61
N LYS A 216 -20.16 26.70 1.70
CA LYS A 216 -20.30 27.43 2.97
C LYS A 216 -19.30 28.59 3.10
N LYS A 217 -18.36 28.72 2.16
CA LYS A 217 -17.49 29.89 2.02
C LYS A 217 -18.18 30.91 1.13
#